data_AF-A0A935VUV9-F1
#
_entry.id   AF-A0A935VUV9-F1
#
_cell.length_a   1.000
_cell.length_b   1.000
_cell.length_c   1.000
_cell.angle_alpha   90.00
_cell.angle_beta   90.00
_cell.angle_gamma   90.00
#
_symmetry.space_group_name_H-M   'P 1'
#
loop_
_entity.id
_entity.type
_entity.pdbx_description
1 polymer ?
#
loop_
_entity_poly.entity_id
_entity_poly.type
_entity_poly.pdbx_seq_one_letter_code
_entity_poly.pdbx_strand_id
1 'polypeptide(L)' 'MTTSIKLQIKSVYGNEMIYPACETSKTLANLTRKKTLDGRDLEMIKSLGYTIEWVNAYQMA' A
#
# COMPACT_ATOMS: atom_id res chain seq x y z
N MET A 1 12.00 -4.55 16.46
CA MET A 1 12.25 -4.59 15.01
C MET A 1 10.96 -4.20 14.33
N THR A 2 10.97 -3.19 13.46
CA THR A 2 9.75 -2.71 12.79
C THR A 2 9.71 -3.30 11.38
N THR A 3 8.65 -4.04 11.06
CA THR A 3 8.50 -4.66 9.73
C THR A 3 7.81 -3.68 8.79
N SER A 4 8.50 -3.27 7.73
CA SER A 4 7.92 -2.40 6.71
C SER A 4 7.30 -3.21 5.57
N ILE A 5 6.21 -2.68 5.00
CA ILE A 5 5.63 -3.15 3.75
C ILE A 5 5.77 -2.08 2.68
N LYS A 6 5.90 -2.51 1.43
CA LYS A 6 6.10 -1.63 0.29
C LYS A 6 4.80 -1.46 -0.48
N LEU A 7 4.45 -0.20 -0.75
CA LEU A 7 3.30 0.22 -1.55
C LEU A 7 3.74 1.19 -2.65
N GLN A 8 2.93 1.31 -3.70
CA GLN A 8 3.14 2.26 -4.78
C GLN A 8 1.84 2.98 -5.12
N ILE A 9 1.92 4.27 -5.44
CA ILE A 9 0.79 5.03 -5.97
C ILE A 9 0.89 5.01 -7.49
N LYS A 10 -0.20 4.70 -8.17
CA LYS A 10 -0.32 4.78 -9.63
C LYS A 10 -1.53 5.62 -10.01
N SER A 11 -1.36 6.50 -10.99
CA SER A 11 -2.49 7.15 -11.64
C SER A 11 -3.06 6.22 -12.71
N VAL A 12 -4.34 5.89 -12.62
CA VAL A 12 -5.06 5.04 -13.57
C VAL A 12 -6.30 5.80 -14.02
N TYR A 13 -6.30 6.26 -15.27
CA TYR A 13 -7.35 7.10 -15.85
C TYR A 13 -7.69 8.33 -14.98
N GLY A 14 -6.67 8.99 -14.42
CA GLY A 14 -6.82 10.16 -13.56
C GLY A 14 -7.12 9.87 -12.08
N ASN A 15 -7.26 8.60 -11.68
CA ASN A 15 -7.46 8.22 -10.28
C ASN A 15 -6.16 7.74 -9.64
N GLU A 16 -5.84 8.24 -8.46
CA GLU A 16 -4.73 7.72 -7.66
C GLU A 16 -5.14 6.43 -6.96
N MET A 17 -4.40 5.36 -7.25
CA MET A 17 -4.63 4.04 -6.70
C MET A 17 -3.40 3.53 -5.97
N ILE A 18 -3.58 2.94 -4.80
CA ILE A 18 -2.49 2.39 -3.99
C ILE A 18 -2.36 0.90 -4.28
N TYR A 19 -1.28 0.49 -4.92
CA TYR A 19 -1.01 -0.91 -5.23
C TYR A 19 -0.02 -1.52 -4.24
N PRO A 20 -0.19 -2.80 -3.90
CA PRO A 20 0.85 -3.54 -3.19
C PRO A 20 2.12 -3.67 -4.05
N ALA A 21 3.28 -3.52 -3.41
CA ALA A 21 4.60 -3.57 -4.06
C ALA A 21 5.59 -4.55 -3.39
N CYS A 22 5.13 -5.41 -2.47
CA CYS A 22 5.87 -6.56 -1.94
C CYS A 22 4.93 -7.74 -1.65
N GLU A 23 5.48 -8.91 -1.34
CA GLU A 23 4.68 -10.11 -1.08
C GLU A 23 3.75 -9.98 0.14
N THR A 24 4.20 -9.30 1.19
CA THR A 24 3.36 -9.04 2.37
C THR A 24 2.18 -8.14 2.03
N SER A 25 2.41 -7.03 1.31
CA SER A 25 1.30 -6.14 0.92
C SER A 25 0.34 -6.80 -0.07
N LYS A 26 0.82 -7.66 -0.98
CA LYS A 26 -0.03 -8.48 -1.86
C LYS A 26 -0.89 -9.45 -1.07
N THR A 27 -0.32 -10.11 -0.07
CA THR A 27 -1.04 -11.04 0.80
C THR A 27 -2.17 -10.33 1.56
N LEU A 28 -1.90 -9.15 2.11
CA LEU A 28 -2.90 -8.34 2.82
C LEU A 28 -4.04 -7.87 1.90
N ALA A 29 -3.72 -7.44 0.68
CA ALA A 29 -4.72 -7.09 -0.32
C ALA A 29 -5.58 -8.30 -0.73
N ASN A 30 -4.97 -9.47 -0.92
CA ASN A 30 -5.67 -10.71 -1.27
C ASN A 30 -6.58 -11.21 -0.15
N LEU A 31 -6.20 -11.02 1.12
CA LEU A 31 -7.04 -11.39 2.27
C LEU A 31 -8.42 -10.70 2.22
N THR A 32 -8.45 -9.45 1.74
CA THR A 32 -9.67 -8.67 1.56
C THR A 32 -10.24 -8.76 0.14
N ARG A 33 -9.67 -9.62 -0.72
CA ARG A 33 -10.00 -9.79 -2.15
C ARG A 33 -9.90 -8.49 -2.96
N LYS A 34 -9.04 -7.57 -2.54
CA LYS A 34 -8.78 -6.31 -3.23
C LYS A 34 -7.52 -6.40 -4.08
N LYS A 35 -7.48 -5.62 -5.17
CA LYS A 35 -6.27 -5.42 -5.99
C LYS A 35 -5.45 -4.20 -5.55
N THR A 36 -6.12 -3.24 -4.93
CA THR A 36 -5.57 -1.97 -4.45
C THR A 36 -6.01 -1.76 -3.02
N LEU A 37 -5.19 -1.05 -2.26
CA LEU A 37 -5.50 -0.66 -0.90
C LEU A 37 -6.13 0.74 -0.92
N ASP A 38 -6.93 1.03 0.10
CA ASP A 38 -7.47 2.36 0.37
C ASP A 38 -7.00 2.88 1.73
N GLY A 39 -7.38 4.11 2.08
CA GLY A 39 -6.95 4.73 3.32
C GLY A 39 -7.33 3.94 4.58
N ARG A 40 -8.47 3.23 4.60
CA ARG A 40 -8.86 2.41 5.75
C ARG A 40 -7.97 1.19 5.87
N ASP A 41 -7.60 0.59 4.75
CA ASP A 41 -6.65 -0.53 4.73
C ASP A 41 -5.29 -0.08 5.30
N LEU A 42 -4.81 1.13 4.95
CA LEU A 42 -3.54 1.66 5.50
C LEU A 42 -3.58 1.84 7.01
N GLU A 43 -4.67 2.37 7.55
CA GLU A 43 -4.82 2.54 9.01
C GLU A 43 -4.86 1.18 9.72
N MET A 44 -5.55 0.20 9.15
CA MET A 44 -5.57 -1.16 9.71
C MET A 44 -4.19 -1.80 9.67
N ILE A 45 -3.46 -1.66 8.55
CA ILE A 45 -2.10 -2.17 8.41
C ILE A 45 -1.15 -1.56 9.46
N LYS A 46 -1.24 -0.25 9.70
CA LYS A 46 -0.47 0.41 10.76
C LYS A 46 -0.84 -0.11 12.15
N SER A 47 -2.13 -0.35 12.40
CA SER A 47 -2.61 -0.91 13.69
C SER A 47 -2.08 -2.32 13.96
N LEU A 48 -1.78 -3.09 12.90
CA LEU A 48 -1.13 -4.41 12.99
C LEU A 48 0.38 -4.32 13.28
N GLY A 49 0.95 -3.12 13.34
CA GLY A 49 2.36 -2.88 13.66
C GLY A 49 3.29 -2.77 12.44
N TYR A 50 2.74 -2.71 11.21
CA TYR A 50 3.54 -2.50 10.02
C TYR A 50 3.82 -1.02 9.78
N THR A 51 5.00 -0.71 9.26
CA THR A 51 5.30 0.59 8.66
C THR A 51 5.12 0.54 7.14
N ILE A 52 4.80 1.68 6.53
CA ILE A 52 4.58 1.78 5.08
C ILE A 52 5.77 2.49 4.44
N GLU A 53 6.35 1.86 3.44
CA GLU A 53 7.37 2.44 2.56
C GLU A 53 6.80 2.62 1.15
N TRP A 54 7.00 3.80 0.57
CA TRP A 54 6.55 4.12 -0.77
C TRP A 54 7.68 3.90 -1.78
N VAL A 55 7.51 2.97 -2.71
CA VAL A 55 8.54 2.61 -3.70
C VAL A 55 8.61 3.61 -4.86
N ASN A 56 7.50 4.32 -5.10
CA ASN A 56 7.41 5.38 -6.09
C ASN A 56 6.41 6.41 -5.54
N ALA A 57 6.86 7.20 -4.56
CA ALA A 57 6.19 8.47 -4.29
C ALA A 57 6.54 9.37 -5.48
N TYR A 58 5.55 9.81 -6.24
CA TYR A 58 5.74 10.86 -7.24
C TYR A 58 6.50 11.99 -6.52
N GLN A 59 7.74 12.26 -6.94
CA GLN A 59 8.48 13.40 -6.42
C GLN A 59 7.72 14.63 -6.88
N MET A 60 6.99 15.27 -5.97
CA MET A 60 6.51 16.63 -6.17
C MET A 60 7.77 17.50 -6.21
N ALA A 61 8.25 17.79 -7.42
CA ALA A 61 9.13 18.91 -7.69
C ALA A 61 8.32 20.22 -7.72
#